data_AF-A0A4R4M8J3-F1
#
_entry.id   AF-A0A4R4M8J3-F1
#
_cell.length_a   1.000
_cell.length_b   1.000
_cell.length_c   1.000
_cell.angle_alpha   90.00
_cell.angle_beta   90.00
_cell.angle_gamma   90.00
#
_symmetry.space_group_name_H-M   'P 1'
#
loop_
_entity.id
_entity.type
_entity.pdbx_description
1 polymer ?
#
loop_
_entity_poly.entity_id
_entity_poly.type
_entity_poly.pdbx_seq_one_letter_code
_entity_poly.pdbx_strand_id
1 'polypeptide(L)'
;MSQPPGEPPPAAVPPPQPIPPQPPPQGRGPRPVAVVVIAAVAAVVVAVLAVTAVAILVLGEDDESSKPLSSGPVDLREPLTFRLVAQESPPPCTGGALAPPDKSNCYQFGPEALTVRRLEKVAAVPPDPARGAAGWSVALTLAPGDASGFAALTGKAAQAFQSRLPAGNMGMIVGGALVSSPAQVTAPITGSEVSIDGPPETFTQAHVEGIVRRLIGR
;
A
#
# COMPACT_ATOMS: atom_id res chain seq x y z
N MET A 1 -6.73 -40.18 -50.08
CA MET A 1 -6.38 -38.80 -50.47
C MET A 1 -7.69 -38.04 -50.67
N SER A 2 -8.10 -37.24 -49.69
CA SER A 2 -9.33 -36.44 -49.76
C SER A 2 -9.07 -35.10 -49.08
N GLN A 3 -9.06 -34.03 -49.88
CA GLN A 3 -8.84 -32.64 -49.47
C GLN A 3 -10.18 -32.05 -48.99
N PRO A 4 -10.23 -31.31 -47.86
CA PRO A 4 -11.46 -30.64 -47.44
C PRO A 4 -11.74 -29.38 -48.30
N PRO A 5 -13.02 -28.96 -48.44
CA PRO A 5 -13.43 -27.84 -49.30
C PRO A 5 -12.95 -26.48 -48.77
N GLY A 6 -12.47 -25.63 -49.68
CA GLY A 6 -11.99 -24.28 -49.37
C GLY A 6 -13.12 -23.31 -48.97
N GLU A 7 -12.82 -22.44 -48.02
CA GLU A 7 -13.69 -21.34 -47.58
C GLU A 7 -13.88 -20.28 -48.68
N PRO A 8 -15.06 -19.62 -48.73
CA PRO A 8 -15.31 -18.53 -49.67
C PRO A 8 -14.53 -17.25 -49.29
N PRO A 9 -14.18 -16.41 -50.28
CA PRO A 9 -13.37 -15.22 -50.06
C PRO A 9 -14.13 -14.14 -49.25
N PRO A 10 -13.42 -13.34 -48.43
CA PRO A 10 -14.02 -12.27 -47.63
C PRO A 10 -14.56 -11.13 -48.51
N ALA A 11 -15.70 -10.57 -48.10
CA ALA A 11 -16.36 -9.46 -48.77
C ALA A 11 -15.52 -8.17 -48.75
N ALA A 12 -15.54 -7.43 -49.86
CA ALA A 12 -14.82 -6.18 -50.03
C ALA A 12 -15.35 -5.07 -49.10
N VAL A 13 -14.44 -4.41 -48.38
CA VAL A 13 -14.74 -3.27 -47.52
C VAL A 13 -15.03 -2.03 -48.39
N PRO A 14 -16.15 -1.30 -48.18
CA PRO A 14 -16.45 -0.10 -48.94
C PRO A 14 -15.49 1.06 -48.58
N PRO A 15 -15.24 1.99 -49.52
CA PRO A 15 -14.33 3.12 -49.28
C PRO A 15 -14.89 4.12 -48.27
N PRO A 16 -14.02 4.77 -47.47
CA PRO A 16 -14.42 5.75 -46.46
C PRO A 16 -15.02 7.01 -47.11
N GLN A 17 -16.12 7.51 -46.53
CA GLN A 17 -16.78 8.72 -47.01
C GLN A 17 -16.11 10.00 -46.49
N PRO A 18 -16.16 11.12 -47.24
CA PRO A 18 -15.59 12.41 -46.82
C PRO A 18 -16.34 12.99 -45.62
N ILE A 19 -15.60 13.41 -44.59
CA ILE A 19 -16.12 14.07 -43.40
C ILE A 19 -16.47 15.53 -43.75
N PRO A 20 -17.67 16.05 -43.42
CA PRO A 20 -18.01 17.45 -43.66
C PRO A 20 -17.18 18.42 -42.80
N PRO A 21 -16.89 19.63 -43.30
CA PRO A 21 -16.07 20.61 -42.59
C PRO A 21 -16.75 21.10 -41.30
N GLN A 22 -16.01 21.08 -40.20
CA GLN A 22 -16.45 21.58 -38.90
C GLN A 22 -16.48 23.13 -38.88
N PRO A 23 -17.49 23.75 -38.24
CA PRO A 23 -17.55 25.21 -38.07
C PRO A 23 -16.47 25.73 -37.11
N PRO A 24 -16.03 27.00 -37.25
CA PRO A 24 -14.94 27.55 -36.47
C PRO A 24 -15.28 27.71 -34.98
N PRO A 25 -14.28 27.61 -34.08
CA PRO A 25 -14.49 27.71 -32.65
C PRO A 25 -14.93 29.12 -32.24
N GLN A 26 -16.05 29.19 -31.53
CA GLN A 26 -16.55 30.43 -30.93
C GLN A 26 -15.66 30.83 -29.74
N GLY A 27 -15.06 32.01 -29.85
CA GLY A 27 -14.24 32.62 -28.81
C GLY A 27 -15.04 32.85 -27.53
N ARG A 28 -14.62 32.20 -26.45
CA ARG A 28 -15.18 32.35 -25.11
C ARG A 28 -14.31 33.35 -24.35
N GLY A 29 -14.81 34.56 -24.15
CA GLY A 29 -14.18 35.56 -23.29
C GLY A 29 -14.06 35.08 -21.83
N PRO A 30 -13.16 35.69 -21.04
CA PRO A 30 -12.92 35.26 -19.68
C PRO A 30 -14.05 35.74 -18.76
N ARG A 31 -14.77 34.81 -18.13
CA ARG A 31 -15.67 35.10 -17.01
C ARG A 31 -15.18 34.39 -15.74
N PRO A 32 -15.22 35.06 -14.57
CA PRO A 32 -14.67 34.56 -13.31
C PRO A 32 -15.63 33.54 -12.68
N VAL A 33 -15.26 32.25 -12.69
CA VAL A 33 -16.07 31.18 -12.06
C VAL A 33 -15.27 30.39 -11.01
N ALA A 34 -13.99 30.72 -10.79
CA ALA A 34 -13.09 29.89 -9.97
C ALA A 34 -13.24 30.04 -8.44
N VAL A 35 -14.06 30.96 -7.91
CA VAL A 35 -14.06 31.27 -6.47
C VAL A 35 -15.23 30.65 -5.69
N VAL A 36 -16.35 30.29 -6.34
CA VAL A 36 -17.55 29.81 -5.60
C VAL A 36 -17.55 28.29 -5.40
N VAL A 37 -16.93 27.52 -6.30
CA VAL A 37 -16.92 26.03 -6.19
C VAL A 37 -15.97 25.56 -5.07
N ILE A 38 -14.88 26.28 -4.81
CA ILE A 38 -13.92 25.94 -3.74
C ILE A 38 -14.56 26.17 -2.35
N ALA A 39 -15.38 27.22 -2.20
CA ALA A 39 -16.06 27.51 -0.94
C ALA A 39 -17.14 26.46 -0.60
N ALA A 40 -17.90 25.97 -1.60
CA ALA A 40 -18.92 24.94 -1.36
C ALA A 40 -18.31 23.58 -1.00
N VAL A 41 -17.21 23.17 -1.67
CA VAL A 41 -16.51 21.91 -1.35
C VAL A 41 -15.82 22.01 0.02
N ALA A 42 -15.17 23.14 0.33
CA ALA A 42 -14.56 23.35 1.64
C ALA A 42 -15.61 23.37 2.77
N ALA A 43 -16.77 24.01 2.57
CA ALA A 43 -17.84 24.03 3.55
C ALA A 43 -18.44 22.64 3.80
N VAL A 44 -18.60 21.82 2.77
CA VAL A 44 -19.08 20.44 2.91
C VAL A 44 -18.03 19.57 3.63
N VAL A 45 -16.74 19.71 3.30
CA VAL A 45 -15.67 18.97 4.00
C VAL A 45 -15.59 19.38 5.47
N VAL A 46 -15.68 20.67 5.79
CA VAL A 46 -15.67 21.17 7.18
C VAL A 46 -16.92 20.73 7.93
N ALA A 47 -18.10 20.75 7.31
CA ALA A 47 -19.33 20.28 7.94
C ALA A 47 -19.30 18.76 8.19
N VAL A 48 -18.78 17.97 7.25
CA VAL A 48 -18.61 16.52 7.43
C VAL A 48 -17.61 16.22 8.53
N LEU A 49 -16.47 16.93 8.58
CA LEU A 49 -15.47 16.80 9.65
C LEU A 49 -16.01 17.22 11.02
N ALA A 50 -16.81 18.29 11.08
CA ALA A 50 -17.43 18.73 12.31
C ALA A 50 -18.49 17.73 12.80
N VAL A 51 -19.29 17.18 11.90
CA VAL A 51 -20.30 16.15 12.24
C VAL A 51 -19.63 14.83 12.67
N THR A 52 -18.53 14.42 12.03
CA THR A 52 -17.76 13.25 12.48
C THR A 52 -17.06 13.52 13.81
N ALA A 53 -16.45 14.69 14.02
CA ALA A 53 -15.83 15.03 15.29
C ALA A 53 -16.87 15.09 16.44
N VAL A 54 -18.07 15.63 16.18
CA VAL A 54 -19.17 15.66 17.16
C VAL A 54 -19.74 14.27 17.40
N ALA A 55 -19.88 13.43 16.37
CA ALA A 55 -20.32 12.04 16.55
C ALA A 55 -19.31 11.21 17.36
N ILE A 56 -18.01 11.45 17.17
CA ILE A 56 -16.93 10.82 17.95
C ILE A 56 -16.91 11.33 19.39
N LEU A 57 -17.25 12.60 19.63
CA LEU A 57 -17.32 13.19 20.97
C LEU A 57 -18.58 12.81 21.76
N VAL A 58 -19.71 12.56 21.09
CA VAL A 58 -21.01 12.27 21.74
C VAL A 58 -21.24 10.77 21.97
N LEU A 59 -20.52 9.88 21.27
CA LEU A 59 -20.62 8.42 21.44
C LEU A 59 -19.48 7.81 22.27
N GLY A 60 -18.64 8.64 22.90
CA GLY A 60 -17.44 8.22 23.61
C GLY A 60 -17.56 8.23 25.13
N GLU A 61 -18.56 7.55 25.69
CA GLU A 61 -18.61 7.23 27.13
C GLU A 61 -18.70 5.70 27.28
N ASP A 62 -17.69 5.13 27.97
CA ASP A 62 -17.58 3.77 28.52
C ASP A 62 -17.43 2.55 27.57
N ASP A 63 -16.34 2.50 26.79
CA ASP A 63 -15.71 1.21 26.44
C ASP A 63 -14.18 1.37 26.33
N GLU A 64 -13.47 1.10 27.43
CA GLU A 64 -12.00 1.19 27.50
C GLU A 64 -11.28 0.10 26.66
N SER A 65 -12.04 -0.79 26.00
CA SER A 65 -11.53 -1.97 25.30
C SER A 65 -11.26 -1.76 23.80
N SER A 66 -11.62 -0.59 23.25
CA SER A 66 -11.73 -0.39 21.79
C SER A 66 -10.83 0.72 21.22
N LYS A 67 -9.90 1.28 22.00
CA LYS A 67 -8.95 2.27 21.44
C LYS A 67 -7.87 1.55 20.62
N PRO A 68 -7.71 1.85 19.32
CA PRO A 68 -6.62 1.28 18.54
C PRO A 68 -5.29 1.57 19.23
N LEU A 69 -4.46 0.53 19.40
CA LEU A 69 -3.12 0.65 19.95
C LEU A 69 -2.33 1.64 19.10
N SER A 70 -2.25 2.89 19.55
CA SER A 70 -1.50 3.96 18.89
C SER A 70 -0.52 4.53 19.90
N SER A 71 0.76 4.51 19.55
CA SER A 71 1.82 5.08 20.37
C SER A 71 2.47 6.26 19.64
N GLY A 72 2.87 7.28 20.40
CA GLY A 72 3.74 8.35 19.89
C GLY A 72 5.16 7.82 19.63
N PRO A 73 6.19 8.69 19.65
CA PRO A 73 7.55 8.25 19.40
C PRO A 73 7.94 7.12 20.35
N VAL A 74 8.42 6.01 19.78
CA VAL A 74 8.66 4.76 20.51
C VAL A 74 9.93 4.09 20.03
N ASP A 75 10.77 3.69 21.00
CA ASP A 75 11.89 2.79 20.76
C ASP A 75 11.39 1.36 20.65
N LEU A 76 11.79 0.69 19.57
CA LEU A 76 11.36 -0.66 19.27
C LEU A 76 12.10 -1.66 20.16
N ARG A 77 11.35 -2.51 20.85
CA ARG A 77 11.90 -3.64 21.60
C ARG A 77 12.61 -4.62 20.66
N GLU A 78 11.93 -4.94 19.56
CA GLU A 78 12.49 -5.73 18.47
C GLU A 78 12.70 -4.83 17.26
N PRO A 79 13.93 -4.74 16.73
CA PRO A 79 14.19 -3.87 15.59
C PRO A 79 13.38 -4.32 14.37
N LEU A 80 12.80 -3.34 13.70
CA LEU A 80 12.08 -3.53 12.45
C LEU A 80 13.09 -3.50 11.31
N THR A 81 13.17 -4.57 10.51
CA THR A 81 14.10 -4.62 9.38
C THR A 81 13.36 -4.78 8.06
N PHE A 82 13.60 -3.87 7.13
CA PHE A 82 13.19 -3.97 5.74
C PHE A 82 14.31 -4.62 4.94
N ARG A 83 14.02 -5.63 4.12
CA ARG A 83 15.02 -6.31 3.28
C ARG A 83 14.47 -6.64 1.91
N LEU A 84 15.32 -6.58 0.89
CA LEU A 84 14.95 -7.00 -0.46
C LEU A 84 15.01 -8.51 -0.60
N VAL A 85 14.04 -9.09 -1.30
CA VAL A 85 13.99 -10.52 -1.57
C VAL A 85 15.08 -10.87 -2.59
N ALA A 86 15.94 -11.83 -2.25
CA ALA A 86 16.92 -12.37 -3.18
C ALA A 86 16.34 -13.55 -3.97
N GLN A 87 15.57 -14.40 -3.29
CA GLN A 87 14.99 -15.60 -3.88
C GLN A 87 13.68 -15.97 -3.20
N GLU A 88 12.78 -16.58 -3.97
CA GLU A 88 11.53 -17.18 -3.51
C GLU A 88 11.51 -18.66 -3.89
N SER A 89 10.97 -19.51 -3.02
CA SER A 89 10.80 -20.94 -3.28
C SER A 89 9.51 -21.46 -2.64
N PRO A 90 8.90 -22.54 -3.17
CA PRO A 90 7.78 -23.17 -2.50
C PRO A 90 8.21 -23.80 -1.16
N PRO A 91 7.27 -24.03 -0.23
CA PRO A 91 7.52 -24.78 0.99
C PRO A 91 7.99 -26.23 0.69
N PRO A 92 8.77 -26.86 1.59
CA PRO A 92 9.17 -26.39 2.91
C PRO A 92 10.35 -25.39 2.88
N CYS A 93 10.37 -24.46 3.84
CA CYS A 93 11.44 -23.46 3.93
C CYS A 93 12.74 -24.11 4.45
N THR A 94 13.81 -23.94 3.69
CA THR A 94 15.15 -24.47 3.99
C THR A 94 16.20 -23.36 3.87
N GLY A 95 17.42 -23.62 4.35
CA GLY A 95 18.55 -22.69 4.14
C GLY A 95 18.40 -21.31 4.81
N GLY A 96 17.60 -21.20 5.87
CA GLY A 96 17.35 -19.92 6.54
C GLY A 96 16.34 -19.02 5.83
N ALA A 97 15.61 -19.54 4.83
CA ALA A 97 14.48 -18.83 4.24
C ALA A 97 13.37 -18.60 5.27
N LEU A 98 12.74 -17.43 5.22
CA LEU A 98 11.64 -17.07 6.12
C LEU A 98 10.30 -17.32 5.45
N ALA A 99 9.35 -17.88 6.21
CA ALA A 99 7.97 -18.00 5.80
C ALA A 99 7.16 -16.78 6.28
N PRO A 100 6.24 -16.24 5.46
CA PRO A 100 5.23 -15.29 5.91
C PRO A 100 4.18 -15.98 6.80
N PRO A 101 3.31 -15.22 7.50
CA PRO A 101 2.30 -15.79 8.40
C PRO A 101 1.34 -16.79 7.75
N ASP A 102 0.99 -16.58 6.48
CA ASP A 102 0.15 -17.46 5.66
C ASP A 102 0.89 -18.70 5.12
N LYS A 103 2.22 -18.77 5.31
CA LYS A 103 3.10 -19.89 4.90
C LYS A 103 3.02 -20.21 3.41
N SER A 104 2.66 -19.23 2.58
CA SER A 104 2.46 -19.38 1.15
C SER A 104 3.75 -19.76 0.42
N ASN A 105 4.84 -19.04 0.66
CA ASN A 105 6.15 -19.25 0.06
C ASN A 105 7.29 -19.03 1.07
N CYS A 106 8.51 -19.36 0.66
CA CYS A 106 9.72 -19.19 1.44
C CYS A 106 10.63 -18.14 0.79
N TYR A 107 11.08 -17.16 1.56
CA TYR A 107 11.85 -16.03 1.04
C TYR A 107 13.25 -16.00 1.63
N GLN A 108 14.25 -15.94 0.75
CA GLN A 108 15.61 -15.58 1.11
C GLN A 108 15.82 -14.11 0.83
N PHE A 109 16.55 -13.42 1.71
CA PHE A 109 16.74 -11.98 1.65
C PHE A 109 18.19 -11.64 1.30
N GLY A 110 18.36 -10.63 0.44
CA GLY A 110 19.65 -10.10 0.02
C GLY A 110 20.36 -9.29 1.12
N PRO A 111 21.58 -8.81 0.86
CA PRO A 111 22.35 -7.98 1.79
C PRO A 111 21.73 -6.57 1.96
N GLU A 112 20.91 -6.11 1.03
CA GLU A 112 20.24 -4.81 1.10
C GLU A 112 19.19 -4.82 2.21
N ALA A 113 19.45 -4.04 3.26
CA ALA A 113 18.60 -3.94 4.43
C ALA A 113 18.56 -2.51 4.99
N LEU A 114 17.45 -2.18 5.62
CA LEU A 114 17.32 -1.04 6.53
C LEU A 114 16.79 -1.55 7.86
N THR A 115 17.51 -1.28 8.95
CA THR A 115 17.08 -1.61 10.30
C THR A 115 16.66 -0.36 11.04
N VAL A 116 15.39 -0.29 11.40
CA VAL A 116 14.76 0.77 12.17
C VAL A 116 14.67 0.34 13.63
N ARG A 117 15.10 1.23 14.53
CA ARG A 117 15.08 1.00 15.98
C ARG A 117 14.12 1.92 16.72
N ARG A 118 13.64 2.96 16.05
CA ARG A 118 12.72 3.93 16.62
C ARG A 118 11.71 4.35 15.56
N LEU A 119 10.46 4.49 15.97
CA LEU A 119 9.39 5.05 15.15
C LEU A 119 8.89 6.34 15.79
N GLU A 120 8.41 7.26 14.97
CA GLU A 120 7.67 8.43 15.45
C GLU A 120 6.22 8.05 15.82
N LYS A 121 5.70 7.02 15.16
CA LYS A 121 4.37 6.48 15.42
C LYS A 121 4.27 5.02 14.96
N VAL A 122 3.53 4.24 15.72
CA VAL A 122 3.00 2.94 15.28
C VAL A 122 1.57 2.79 15.77
N ALA A 123 0.69 2.36 14.88
CA ALA A 123 -0.72 2.17 15.18
C ALA A 123 -1.32 0.94 14.48
N ALA A 124 -2.20 0.23 15.19
CA ALA A 124 -3.17 -0.67 14.56
C ALA A 124 -4.29 0.17 13.93
N VAL A 125 -4.58 -0.05 12.65
CA VAL A 125 -5.58 0.70 11.89
C VAL A 125 -6.70 -0.26 11.48
N PRO A 126 -7.97 0.06 11.79
CA PRO A 126 -9.09 -0.78 11.41
C PRO A 126 -9.33 -0.74 9.88
N PRO A 127 -10.05 -1.73 9.33
CA PRO A 127 -10.47 -1.71 7.94
C PRO A 127 -11.27 -0.45 7.61
N ASP A 128 -11.02 0.10 6.43
CA ASP A 128 -11.78 1.21 5.85
C ASP A 128 -12.13 0.86 4.39
N PRO A 129 -13.24 0.13 4.15
CA PRO A 129 -13.63 -0.29 2.82
C PRO A 129 -13.99 0.90 1.92
N ALA A 130 -14.39 2.04 2.49
CA ALA A 130 -14.64 3.26 1.70
C ALA A 130 -13.35 3.83 1.08
N ARG A 131 -12.20 3.52 1.69
CA ARG A 131 -10.85 3.88 1.19
C ARG A 131 -10.09 2.70 0.58
N GLY A 132 -10.75 1.55 0.40
CA GLY A 132 -10.17 0.35 -0.20
C GLY A 132 -9.33 -0.51 0.75
N ALA A 133 -9.35 -0.23 2.07
CA ALA A 133 -8.70 -1.06 3.08
C ALA A 133 -9.70 -2.11 3.61
N ALA A 134 -9.67 -3.32 3.05
CA ALA A 134 -10.60 -4.39 3.42
C ALA A 134 -10.24 -5.13 4.72
N GLY A 135 -8.97 -5.04 5.16
CA GLY A 135 -8.45 -5.70 6.36
C GLY A 135 -7.85 -4.70 7.36
N TRP A 136 -7.45 -5.20 8.53
CA TRP A 136 -6.68 -4.39 9.47
C TRP A 136 -5.28 -4.13 8.91
N SER A 137 -4.65 -3.05 9.34
CA SER A 137 -3.28 -2.75 8.93
C SER A 137 -2.45 -2.16 10.05
N VAL A 138 -1.14 -2.22 9.90
CA VAL A 138 -0.22 -1.51 10.80
C VAL A 138 0.25 -0.26 10.08
N ALA A 139 -0.07 0.91 10.62
CA ALA A 139 0.51 2.16 10.16
C ALA A 139 1.76 2.50 10.97
N LEU A 140 2.84 2.82 10.28
CA LEU A 140 4.13 3.18 10.84
C LEU A 140 4.54 4.57 10.33
N THR A 141 5.18 5.35 11.19
CA THR A 141 5.88 6.57 10.79
C THR A 141 7.34 6.45 11.18
N LEU A 142 8.20 6.42 10.18
CA LEU A 142 9.66 6.35 10.34
C LEU A 142 10.19 7.66 10.92
N ALA A 143 11.26 7.55 11.71
CA ALA A 143 12.04 8.71 12.13
C ALA A 143 12.66 9.40 10.90
N PRO A 144 12.83 10.74 10.91
CA PRO A 144 13.45 11.46 9.81
C PRO A 144 14.85 10.94 9.43
N GLY A 145 15.59 10.41 10.41
CA GLY A 145 16.90 9.79 10.19
C GLY A 145 16.87 8.51 9.35
N ASP A 146 15.75 7.76 9.37
CA ASP A 146 15.59 6.50 8.64
C ASP A 146 14.88 6.69 7.29
N ALA A 147 14.15 7.79 7.11
CA ALA A 147 13.35 8.04 5.90
C ALA A 147 14.21 8.07 4.61
N SER A 148 15.40 8.66 4.67
CA SER A 148 16.32 8.69 3.51
C SER A 148 16.87 7.32 3.16
N GLY A 149 17.20 6.50 4.17
CA GLY A 149 17.60 5.11 3.99
C GLY A 149 16.48 4.26 3.40
N PHE A 150 15.24 4.50 3.84
CA PHE A 150 14.06 3.83 3.32
C PHE A 150 13.78 4.20 1.87
N ALA A 151 13.87 5.49 1.53
CA ALA A 151 13.75 5.95 0.14
C ALA A 151 14.83 5.35 -0.77
N ALA A 152 16.07 5.23 -0.29
CA ALA A 152 17.14 4.58 -1.04
C ALA A 152 16.89 3.07 -1.25
N LEU A 153 16.43 2.37 -0.21
CA LEU A 153 16.13 0.93 -0.28
C LEU A 153 14.96 0.65 -1.24
N THR A 154 13.86 1.41 -1.12
CA THR A 154 12.69 1.29 -2.00
C THR A 154 12.99 1.74 -3.42
N GLY A 155 13.89 2.70 -3.62
CA GLY A 155 14.38 3.07 -4.94
C GLY A 155 15.13 1.94 -5.65
N LYS A 156 15.97 1.18 -4.93
CA LYS A 156 16.62 -0.02 -5.46
C LYS A 156 15.60 -1.11 -5.81
N ALA A 157 14.62 -1.32 -4.92
CA ALA A 157 13.54 -2.27 -5.16
C ALA A 157 12.74 -1.90 -6.42
N ALA A 158 12.37 -0.63 -6.59
CA ALA A 158 11.66 -0.16 -7.77
C ALA A 158 12.45 -0.41 -9.08
N GLN A 159 13.77 -0.20 -9.07
CA GLN A 159 14.63 -0.51 -10.23
C GLN A 159 14.68 -2.03 -10.51
N ALA A 160 14.77 -2.84 -9.46
CA ALA A 160 14.73 -4.30 -9.58
C ALA A 160 13.38 -4.80 -10.11
N PHE A 161 12.27 -4.18 -9.68
CA PHE A 161 10.93 -4.47 -10.19
C PHE A 161 10.82 -4.20 -11.71
N GLN A 162 11.34 -3.07 -12.19
CA GLN A 162 11.38 -2.76 -13.63
C GLN A 162 12.17 -3.81 -14.43
N SER A 163 13.20 -4.39 -13.80
CA SER A 163 14.02 -5.47 -14.37
C SER A 163 13.45 -6.87 -14.09
N ARG A 164 12.27 -6.98 -13.48
CA ARG A 164 11.59 -8.24 -13.10
C ARG A 164 12.45 -9.16 -12.22
N LEU A 165 13.24 -8.58 -11.33
CA LEU A 165 14.07 -9.31 -10.38
C LEU A 165 13.31 -9.53 -9.05
N PRO A 166 13.60 -10.61 -8.29
CA PRO A 166 13.00 -10.85 -6.98
C PRO A 166 13.17 -9.67 -6.01
N ALA A 167 14.27 -8.93 -6.12
CA ALA A 167 14.57 -7.76 -5.30
C ALA A 167 13.60 -6.59 -5.50
N GLY A 168 12.69 -6.68 -6.48
CA GLY A 168 11.53 -5.80 -6.58
C GLY A 168 10.49 -6.01 -5.47
N ASN A 169 10.61 -7.09 -4.70
CA ASN A 169 9.80 -7.34 -3.51
C ASN A 169 10.62 -7.04 -2.25
N MET A 170 9.96 -6.44 -1.26
CA MET A 170 10.55 -6.06 0.01
C MET A 170 9.78 -6.74 1.15
N GLY A 171 10.50 -7.49 1.97
CA GLY A 171 9.96 -8.11 3.18
C GLY A 171 10.19 -7.23 4.40
N MET A 172 9.28 -7.39 5.37
CA MET A 172 9.35 -6.73 6.65
C MET A 172 9.54 -7.75 7.77
N ILE A 173 10.60 -7.58 8.56
CA ILE A 173 11.07 -8.56 9.52
C ILE A 173 11.10 -7.94 10.91
N VAL A 174 10.47 -8.60 11.88
CA VAL A 174 10.47 -8.22 13.30
C VAL A 174 10.89 -9.43 14.11
N GLY A 175 11.92 -9.29 14.94
CA GLY A 175 12.41 -10.41 15.76
C GLY A 175 12.94 -11.61 14.95
N GLY A 176 13.37 -11.37 13.70
CA GLY A 176 13.85 -12.43 12.80
C GLY A 176 12.74 -13.20 12.07
N ALA A 177 11.47 -12.82 12.23
CA ALA A 177 10.34 -13.41 11.51
C ALA A 177 9.71 -12.41 10.54
N LEU A 178 9.19 -12.90 9.42
CA LEU A 178 8.35 -12.09 8.53
C LEU A 178 7.03 -11.76 9.22
N VAL A 179 6.66 -10.48 9.21
CA VAL A 179 5.36 -10.03 9.74
C VAL A 179 4.27 -10.00 8.67
N SER A 180 4.66 -10.00 7.39
CA SER A 180 3.77 -10.01 6.24
C SER A 180 4.43 -10.72 5.06
N SER A 181 3.64 -11.05 4.05
CA SER A 181 4.18 -11.39 2.73
C SER A 181 4.97 -10.21 2.18
N PRO A 182 6.11 -10.44 1.50
CA PRO A 182 6.85 -9.36 0.86
C PRO A 182 5.99 -8.58 -0.13
N ALA A 183 6.05 -7.26 -0.03
CA ALA A 183 5.29 -6.37 -0.89
C ALA A 183 6.11 -5.99 -2.11
N GLN A 184 5.46 -5.91 -3.27
CA GLN A 184 6.08 -5.41 -4.48
C GLN A 184 6.25 -3.88 -4.40
N VAL A 185 7.47 -3.40 -4.66
CA VAL A 185 7.79 -1.98 -4.66
C VAL A 185 7.92 -1.51 -6.11
N THR A 186 6.95 -0.75 -6.59
CA THR A 186 6.90 -0.28 -7.98
C THR A 186 7.50 1.11 -8.20
N ALA A 187 7.66 1.88 -7.11
CA ALA A 187 8.24 3.21 -7.12
C ALA A 187 9.00 3.48 -5.81
N PRO A 188 9.99 4.40 -5.81
CA PRO A 188 10.63 4.86 -4.57
C PRO A 188 9.61 5.50 -3.63
N ILE A 189 9.70 5.19 -2.33
CA ILE A 189 8.85 5.79 -1.29
C ILE A 189 9.68 6.85 -0.57
N THR A 190 9.38 8.13 -0.83
CA THR A 190 10.09 9.27 -0.23
C THR A 190 9.45 9.79 1.05
N GLY A 191 8.24 9.31 1.38
CA GLY A 191 7.56 9.61 2.63
C GLY A 191 8.10 8.81 3.81
N SER A 192 7.76 9.26 5.02
CA SER A 192 8.04 8.56 6.28
C SER A 192 6.92 7.60 6.68
N GLU A 193 5.79 7.61 5.98
CA GLU A 193 4.64 6.76 6.29
C GLU A 193 4.75 5.42 5.56
N VAL A 194 4.55 4.34 6.31
CA VAL A 194 4.56 2.97 5.80
C VAL A 194 3.33 2.26 6.33
N SER A 195 2.62 1.56 5.45
CA SER A 195 1.51 0.69 5.83
C SER A 195 1.90 -0.77 5.64
N ILE A 196 1.56 -1.61 6.61
CA ILE A 196 1.61 -3.07 6.50
C ILE A 196 0.19 -3.57 6.35
N ASP A 197 -0.16 -3.97 5.14
CA ASP A 197 -1.47 -4.48 4.78
C ASP A 197 -1.37 -5.95 4.35
N GLY A 198 -2.50 -6.64 4.37
CA GLY A 198 -2.61 -7.97 3.79
C GLY A 198 -4.05 -8.44 3.69
N PRO A 199 -4.24 -9.70 3.25
CA PRO A 199 -5.57 -10.27 3.11
C PRO A 199 -6.34 -10.21 4.44
N PRO A 200 -7.64 -9.85 4.45
CA PRO A 200 -8.41 -9.69 5.68
C PRO A 200 -8.51 -10.98 6.51
N GLU A 201 -8.29 -12.14 5.89
CA GLU A 201 -8.27 -13.45 6.55
C GLU A 201 -7.05 -13.62 7.46
N THR A 202 -5.93 -12.95 7.15
CA THR A 202 -4.67 -13.05 7.91
C THR A 202 -4.39 -11.77 8.70
N PHE A 203 -4.73 -10.62 8.13
CA PHE A 203 -4.64 -9.30 8.77
C PHE A 203 -5.91 -8.99 9.57
N THR A 204 -6.10 -9.80 10.61
CA THR A 204 -7.13 -9.59 11.64
C THR A 204 -6.67 -8.58 12.69
N GLN A 205 -7.61 -8.03 13.46
CA GLN A 205 -7.31 -7.14 14.59
C GLN A 205 -6.26 -7.74 15.52
N ALA A 206 -6.50 -8.98 15.97
CA ALA A 206 -5.62 -9.66 16.92
C ALA A 206 -4.20 -9.85 16.36
N HIS A 207 -4.07 -10.10 15.05
CA HIS A 207 -2.77 -10.23 14.41
C HIS A 207 -2.02 -8.90 14.37
N VAL A 208 -2.67 -7.84 13.89
CA VAL A 208 -2.12 -6.49 13.78
C VAL A 208 -1.73 -5.93 15.14
N GLU A 209 -2.60 -6.05 16.14
CA GLU A 209 -2.28 -5.68 17.52
C GLU A 209 -1.12 -6.51 18.08
N GLY A 210 -1.04 -7.79 17.75
CA GLY A 210 0.09 -8.65 18.11
C GLY A 210 1.42 -8.16 17.53
N ILE A 211 1.42 -7.67 16.28
CA ILE A 211 2.60 -7.04 15.66
C ILE A 211 2.98 -5.77 16.42
N VAL A 212 2.03 -4.86 16.67
CA VAL A 212 2.27 -3.61 17.40
C VAL A 212 2.85 -3.89 18.79
N ARG A 213 2.25 -4.82 19.54
CA ARG A 213 2.72 -5.24 20.86
C ARG A 213 4.13 -5.83 20.83
N ARG A 214 4.47 -6.63 19.82
CA ARG A 214 5.83 -7.16 19.63
C ARG A 214 6.85 -6.03 19.37
N LEU A 215 6.48 -5.07 18.53
CA LEU A 215 7.31 -3.91 18.19
C LEU A 215 7.62 -3.05 19.43
N ILE A 216 6.61 -2.74 20.25
CA ILE A 216 6.76 -1.81 21.38
C ILE A 216 7.00 -2.50 22.73
N GLY A 217 6.83 -3.81 22.81
CA GLY A 217 7.04 -4.61 24.01
C GLY A 217 6.02 -4.41 25.13
N ARG A 218 4.77 -4.08 24.81
CA ARG A 218 3.68 -3.85 25.76
C ARG A 218 2.47 -4.70 25.39
#